data_AF-A0A349K9Y2-F1
#
_entry.id   AF-A0A349K9Y2-F1
#
_cell.length_a   1.000
_cell.length_b   1.000
_cell.length_c   1.000
_cell.angle_alpha   90.00
_cell.angle_beta   90.00
_cell.angle_gamma   90.00
#
_symmetry.space_group_name_H-M   'P 1'
#
loop_
_entity.id
_entity.type
_entity.pdbx_description
1 polymer ?
#
loop_
_entity_poly.entity_id
_entity_poly.type
_entity_poly.pdbx_seq_one_letter_code
_entity_poly.pdbx_strand_id
1 'polypeptide(L)' 'MSFTGNRVVLGPNEGKLLQVSDHPLTFKATKEDTNGAYSLFEANLVGGGPGQHIHENEDEALYILEGEINIKLGDDIFVA' A
#
# COMPACT_ATOMS: atom_id res chain seq x y z
N MET A 1 -0.79 25.33 12.79
CA MET A 1 -0.34 24.57 11.61
C MET A 1 -1.51 24.47 10.66
N SER A 2 -1.37 24.99 9.44
CA SER A 2 -2.41 24.91 8.41
C SER A 2 -1.96 23.84 7.40
N PHE A 3 -2.61 22.68 7.42
CA PHE A 3 -2.41 21.67 6.38
C PHE A 3 -3.34 22.02 5.21
N THR A 4 -2.84 22.80 4.25
CA THR A 4 -3.50 22.93 2.94
C THR A 4 -3.14 21.70 2.10
N GLY A 5 -3.69 20.54 2.48
CA GLY A 5 -3.63 19.34 1.64
C GLY A 5 -4.70 19.40 0.56
N ASN A 6 -4.41 18.85 -0.62
CA ASN A 6 -5.44 18.56 -1.60
C ASN A 6 -6.45 17.60 -0.95
N ARG A 7 -7.74 17.96 -0.99
CA ARG A 7 -8.79 17.08 -0.44
C ARG A 7 -9.08 16.00 -1.45
N VAL A 8 -8.81 14.75 -1.09
CA VAL A 8 -9.10 13.56 -1.89
C VAL A 8 -10.27 12.82 -1.26
N VAL A 9 -11.32 12.57 -2.04
CA VAL A 9 -12.46 11.74 -1.65
C VAL A 9 -12.67 10.71 -2.75
N LEU A 10 -12.51 9.43 -2.42
CA LEU A 10 -12.56 8.33 -3.37
C LEU A 10 -13.46 7.24 -2.82
N GLY A 11 -14.42 6.81 -3.62
CA GLY A 11 -15.25 5.65 -3.34
C GLY A 11 -14.50 4.32 -3.47
N PRO A 12 -15.19 3.19 -3.26
CA PRO A 12 -14.63 1.86 -3.52
C PRO A 12 -14.10 1.75 -4.95
N ASN A 13 -12.91 1.17 -5.13
CA ASN A 13 -12.21 1.01 -6.42
C ASN A 13 -11.78 2.31 -7.12
N GLU A 14 -12.09 3.48 -6.57
CA GLU A 14 -11.60 4.75 -7.10
C GLU A 14 -10.20 5.05 -6.56
N GLY A 15 -9.35 5.57 -7.43
CA GLY A 15 -7.96 5.91 -7.12
C GLY A 15 -7.08 5.85 -8.35
N LYS A 16 -5.79 6.13 -8.16
CA LYS A 16 -4.82 6.00 -9.23
C LYS A 16 -4.35 4.56 -9.31
N LEU A 17 -4.74 3.87 -10.38
CA LEU A 17 -4.28 2.51 -10.64
C LEU A 17 -2.82 2.52 -11.11
N LEU A 18 -1.98 1.78 -10.39
CA LEU A 18 -0.62 1.45 -10.81
C LEU A 18 -0.58 -0.03 -11.16
N GLN A 19 -0.24 -0.32 -12.41
CA GLN A 19 -0.05 -1.70 -12.87
C GLN A 19 1.30 -2.22 -12.39
N VAL A 20 1.28 -3.16 -11.44
CA VAL A 20 2.48 -3.81 -10.89
C VAL A 20 2.31 -5.33 -10.99
N SER A 21 3.05 -5.95 -11.92
CA SER A 21 3.05 -7.41 -12.14
C SER A 21 1.65 -8.02 -12.05
N ASP A 22 1.44 -8.97 -11.14
CA ASP A 22 0.18 -9.71 -10.95
C ASP A 22 -0.75 -9.05 -9.91
N HIS A 23 -0.32 -7.97 -9.26
CA HIS A 23 -1.02 -7.31 -8.15
C HIS A 23 -1.16 -5.81 -8.42
N PRO A 24 -2.15 -5.40 -9.23
CA PRO A 24 -2.41 -3.98 -9.46
C PRO A 24 -2.73 -3.26 -8.15
N LEU A 25 -2.10 -2.10 -7.94
CA LEU A 25 -2.27 -1.28 -6.74
C LEU A 25 -3.19 -0.10 -7.06
N THR A 26 -4.22 0.11 -6.24
CA THR A 26 -5.10 1.28 -6.35
C THR A 26 -4.70 2.30 -5.28
N PHE A 27 -3.98 3.35 -5.68
CA PHE A 27 -3.58 4.41 -4.76
C PHE A 27 -4.78 5.29 -4.38
N LYS A 28 -5.03 5.36 -3.08
CA LYS A 28 -6.04 6.23 -2.45
C LYS A 28 -5.47 7.61 -2.09
N ALA A 29 -4.16 7.67 -1.85
CA ALA A 29 -3.43 8.92 -1.67
C ALA A 29 -1.98 8.75 -2.14
N THR A 30 -1.46 9.70 -2.89
CA THR A 30 -0.04 9.75 -3.27
C THR A 30 0.74 10.74 -2.43
N LYS A 31 2.06 10.79 -2.64
CA LYS A 31 2.94 11.82 -2.07
C LYS A 31 2.41 13.24 -2.28
N GLU A 32 1.90 13.55 -3.46
CA GLU A 32 1.37 14.88 -3.80
C GLU A 32 0.13 15.23 -3.00
N ASP A 33 -0.72 14.24 -2.71
CA ASP A 33 -1.96 14.43 -1.92
C ASP A 33 -1.65 14.67 -0.44
N THR A 34 -0.61 14.01 0.08
CA THR A 34 -0.24 14.02 1.50
C THR A 34 0.88 14.99 1.84
N ASN A 35 1.34 15.80 0.89
CA ASN A 35 2.51 16.66 1.02
C ASN A 35 3.76 15.89 1.49
N GLY A 36 3.91 14.66 1.00
CA GLY A 36 5.04 13.79 1.28
C GLY A 36 5.02 13.08 2.63
N ALA A 37 3.91 13.12 3.37
CA ALA A 37 3.81 12.44 4.66
C ALA A 37 3.71 10.91 4.52
N TYR A 38 2.95 10.41 3.54
CA TYR A 38 2.78 8.97 3.27
C TYR A 38 2.17 8.74 1.89
N SER A 39 2.11 7.47 1.45
CA SER A 39 1.21 7.02 0.38
C SER A 39 0.31 5.92 0.91
N LEU A 40 -0.89 5.79 0.35
CA LEU A 40 -1.86 4.77 0.73
C LEU A 40 -2.41 4.10 -0.52
N PHE A 41 -2.42 2.77 -0.54
CA PHE A 41 -2.99 1.98 -1.62
C PHE A 41 -3.78 0.79 -1.07
N GLU A 42 -4.69 0.30 -1.90
CA GLU A 42 -5.41 -0.96 -1.72
C GLU A 42 -4.95 -1.94 -2.81
N ALA A 43 -4.82 -3.22 -2.47
CA ALA A 43 -4.44 -4.27 -3.40
C ALA A 43 -5.12 -5.59 -3.05
N ASN A 44 -5.48 -6.36 -4.07
CA ASN A 44 -5.86 -7.76 -3.92
C ASN A 44 -4.64 -8.61 -4.25
N LEU A 45 -4.15 -9.34 -3.26
CA LEU A 45 -2.99 -10.22 -3.41
C LEU A 45 -3.46 -11.65 -3.69
N VAL A 46 -2.97 -12.23 -4.78
CA VAL A 46 -3.26 -13.62 -5.15
C VAL A 46 -1.94 -14.33 -5.44
N GLY A 47 -1.70 -15.45 -4.74
CA GLY A 47 -0.47 -16.20 -4.88
C GLY A 47 0.69 -15.57 -4.09
N GLY A 48 1.69 -15.05 -4.80
CA GLY A 48 2.88 -14.45 -4.18
C GLY A 48 2.70 -12.97 -3.86
N GLY A 49 3.71 -12.39 -3.20
CA GLY A 49 3.87 -10.95 -3.04
C GLY A 49 5.04 -10.42 -3.88
N PRO A 50 5.46 -9.16 -3.66
CA PRO A 50 6.73 -8.70 -4.19
C PRO A 50 7.85 -9.62 -3.70
N GLY A 51 8.86 -9.86 -4.55
CA GLY A 51 10.07 -10.59 -4.14
C GLY A 51 10.68 -9.96 -2.88
N GLN A 52 11.44 -10.75 -2.10
CA GLN A 52 12.03 -10.27 -0.85
C GLN A 52 12.90 -9.02 -1.08
N HIS A 53 12.59 -7.94 -0.37
CA HIS A 53 13.23 -6.63 -0.54
C HIS A 53 13.23 -5.84 0.78
N ILE A 54 13.89 -4.68 0.76
CA ILE A 54 13.94 -3.72 1.87
C ILE A 54 13.57 -2.33 1.35
N HIS A 55 13.07 -1.48 2.25
CA HIS A 55 12.91 -0.04 2.01
C HIS A 55 13.97 0.66 2.85
N GLU A 56 14.81 1.49 2.24
CA GLU A 56 15.91 2.16 2.96
C GLU A 56 15.44 3.40 3.72
N ASN A 57 14.35 4.04 3.27
CA ASN A 57 13.90 5.34 3.79
C ASN A 57 12.44 5.34 4.22
N GLU A 58 11.73 4.22 4.07
CA GLU A 58 10.30 4.11 4.24
C GLU A 58 9.94 3.00 5.22
N ASP A 59 8.96 3.26 6.08
CA ASP A 59 8.27 2.23 6.84
C ASP A 59 7.04 1.77 6.04
N GLU A 60 6.78 0.46 6.03
CA GLU A 60 5.61 -0.14 5.38
C GLU A 60 4.69 -0.80 6.42
N ALA A 61 3.38 -0.56 6.28
CA ALA A 61 2.36 -1.19 7.11
C ALA A 61 1.28 -1.81 6.21
N LEU A 62 0.89 -3.05 6.55
CA LEU A 62 -0.17 -3.79 5.87
C LEU A 62 -1.35 -3.97 6.83
N TYR A 63 -2.55 -3.66 6.36
CA TYR A 63 -3.79 -3.88 7.09
C TYR A 63 -4.71 -4.78 6.27
N ILE A 64 -5.04 -5.94 6.81
CA ILE A 64 -5.81 -6.96 6.09
C ILE A 64 -7.31 -6.63 6.21
N LEU A 65 -7.92 -6.38 5.07
CA LEU A 65 -9.36 -6.10 4.98
C LEU A 65 -10.18 -7.40 4.88
N GLU A 66 -9.66 -8.39 4.15
CA GLU A 66 -10.30 -9.69 3.94
C GLU A 66 -9.23 -10.75 3.63
N GLY A 67 -9.46 -11.99 4.09
CA GLY A 67 -8.56 -13.12 3.84
C GLY A 67 -7.42 -13.21 4.86
N GLU A 68 -6.31 -13.80 4.43
CA GLU A 68 -5.10 -14.02 5.22
C GLU A 68 -3.87 -13.91 4.30
N ILE A 69 -2.77 -13.36 4.79
CA ILE A 69 -1.49 -13.33 4.07
C ILE A 69 -0.34 -13.88 4.90
N ASN A 70 0.60 -14.53 4.22
CA ASN A 70 1.90 -14.90 4.79
C ASN A 70 2.90 -13.78 4.53
N ILE A 71 3.49 -13.22 5.58
CA ILE A 71 4.51 -12.19 5.50
C ILE A 71 5.85 -12.77 5.95
N LYS A 72 6.84 -12.76 5.06
CA LYS A 72 8.22 -13.13 5.41
C LYS A 72 9.00 -11.90 5.85
N LEU A 73 9.41 -11.86 7.12
CA LEU A 73 10.23 -10.79 7.70
C LEU A 73 11.58 -11.36 8.13
N GLY A 74 12.63 -11.06 7.36
CA GLY A 74 13.93 -11.71 7.52
C GLY A 74 13.83 -13.21 7.24
N ASP A 75 14.04 -14.02 8.27
CA ASP A 75 13.93 -15.49 8.21
C ASP A 75 12.61 -16.01 8.79
N ASP A 76 11.82 -15.15 9.43
CA ASP A 76 10.56 -15.51 10.07
C ASP A 76 9.36 -15.36 9.12
N ILE A 77 8.32 -16.17 9.35
CA ILE A 77 7.04 -16.08 8.63
C ILE A 77 5.94 -15.80 9.63
N PHE A 78 5.16 -14.76 9.35
CA PHE A 78 3.98 -14.35 10.09
C PHE A 78 2.73 -14.57 9.24
N VAL A 79 1.63 -14.90 9.91
CA VAL A 79 0.32 -15.06 9.31
C VAL A 79 -0.57 -13.95 9.87
N ALA A 80 -1.17 -13.16 8.98
CA ALA A 80 -2.00 -12.00 9.32
C ALA A 80 -3.32 -12.02 8.57
#